data_AF-A0A0G2F085-F1
#
_entry.id   AF-A0A0G2F085-F1
#
_cell.length_a   1.000
_cell.length_b   1.000
_cell.length_c   1.000
_cell.angle_alpha   90.00
_cell.angle_beta   90.00
_cell.angle_gamma   90.00
#
_symmetry.space_group_name_H-M   'P 1'
#
loop_
_entity.id
_entity.type
_entity.pdbx_description
1 polymer ?
#
loop_
_entity_poly.entity_id
_entity_poly.type
_entity_poly.pdbx_seq_one_letter_code
_entity_poly.pdbx_strand_id
1 'polypeptide(L)'
;MNISSEVLTMYSQDREASVKGSGFETTARAKRYRLLAEASMRKDIPYLFLAHHANDHAETVIMRLADKLGSITGLKGIAPVRPIPHCEDIYGTDPRSQPLPLPGFFKHSLAEKGQYTNAKNEVSEYYDRTRIVQAQESHCEDDGILLLRPLYQHSKDRLIATCKDNNVPYVVDPTNVDPTYTRRNACRHLITTYNLPRALQFSSILNLSKKATDFDQSVSRLSDRILERMDLRFRIPIGALVVRFPPTRELNEMFTDSTFRLSRNAEIAVLTRVLHRLIEVVQPLRANFDIPDPVSLTSFLFNEKASETSYNKNPCAFGAVSIGLVNIRPLEGREAKKFSDGTSETLYFICRRPLNRAHGERKNFEIVNLKDGPHDSKPSKWVLWDGRFWIRLLKATQHSNWAIRALQAPDVSSIRNRFRAVHNHKNGGDEFEQLLVDNCPGKLRYTLPAIVDELDRVRIIPTLGVTVPTGPTQDSPDYEIRYKAVDPFILRCAGHGNTVSE
;
A
#
# COMPACT_ATOMS: atom_id res chain seq x y z
N MET A 1 -22.28 16.44 28.72
CA MET A 1 -22.29 15.52 27.56
C MET A 1 -21.65 14.21 28.02
N ASN A 2 -22.39 13.10 28.01
CA ASN A 2 -21.84 11.78 28.37
C ASN A 2 -21.13 11.20 27.13
N ILE A 3 -19.85 11.51 26.98
CA ILE A 3 -19.01 10.88 25.95
C ILE A 3 -18.66 9.49 26.47
N SER A 4 -19.11 8.44 25.77
CA SER A 4 -18.71 7.07 26.08
C SER A 4 -17.19 6.95 26.02
N SER A 5 -16.57 6.47 27.09
CA SER A 5 -15.12 6.25 27.16
C SER A 5 -14.80 4.77 27.38
N GLU A 6 -13.70 4.32 26.82
CA GLU A 6 -13.14 2.98 27.03
C GLU A 6 -11.64 3.13 27.25
N VAL A 7 -11.11 2.42 28.24
CA VAL A 7 -9.67 2.37 28.48
C VAL A 7 -9.11 1.15 27.75
N LEU A 8 -8.25 1.41 26.77
CA LEU A 8 -7.51 0.35 26.07
C LEU A 8 -6.18 0.12 26.80
N THR A 9 -5.96 -1.11 27.30
CA THR A 9 -4.75 -1.46 28.06
C THR A 9 -3.73 -2.17 27.18
N MET A 10 -2.46 -1.79 27.33
CA MET A 10 -1.33 -2.40 26.64
C MET A 10 -0.33 -2.93 27.67
N TYR A 11 0.08 -4.18 27.53
CA TYR A 11 1.09 -4.79 28.39
C TYR A 11 2.47 -4.77 27.71
N SER A 12 3.50 -4.34 28.44
CA SER A 12 4.89 -4.59 28.02
C SER A 12 5.23 -6.03 28.39
N GLN A 13 5.60 -6.86 27.40
CA GLN A 13 6.09 -8.22 27.67
C GLN A 13 7.48 -8.21 28.34
N ASP A 14 8.23 -7.11 28.20
CA ASP A 14 9.51 -6.88 28.88
C ASP A 14 9.32 -5.75 29.92
N ARG A 15 9.25 -6.10 31.20
CA ARG A 15 9.16 -5.10 32.29
C ARG A 15 10.50 -4.43 32.62
N GLU A 16 11.63 -5.00 32.19
CA GLU A 16 12.95 -4.57 32.66
C GLU A 16 13.91 -4.10 31.54
N ALA A 17 13.76 -4.59 30.30
CA ALA A 17 14.59 -4.16 29.18
C ALA A 17 13.85 -3.11 28.33
N SER A 18 14.08 -1.80 28.58
CA SER A 18 14.04 -0.70 27.58
C SER A 18 13.46 0.65 28.05
N VAL A 19 13.14 0.89 29.33
CA VAL A 19 12.64 2.22 29.76
C VAL A 19 13.66 3.36 29.51
N LYS A 20 14.94 3.04 29.24
CA LYS A 20 16.02 3.99 28.93
C LYS A 20 16.65 3.83 27.54
N GLY A 21 15.89 3.33 26.54
CA GLY A 21 16.39 3.16 25.17
C GLY A 21 15.73 4.09 24.15
N SER A 22 16.48 4.55 23.14
CA SER A 22 15.97 5.37 22.01
C SER A 22 14.88 4.66 21.19
N GLY A 23 14.72 3.34 21.32
CA GLY A 23 13.68 2.54 20.67
C GLY A 23 12.36 2.44 21.43
N PHE A 24 12.29 2.86 22.70
CA PHE A 24 11.08 2.72 23.52
C PHE A 24 9.92 3.55 22.97
N GLU A 25 10.14 4.84 22.68
CA GLU A 25 9.08 5.72 22.16
C GLU A 25 8.52 5.18 20.83
N THR A 26 9.40 4.74 19.93
CA THR A 26 9.03 4.15 18.64
C THR A 26 8.19 2.89 18.83
N THR A 27 8.60 2.00 19.74
CA THR A 27 7.89 0.74 20.02
C THR A 27 6.53 1.01 20.67
N ALA A 28 6.49 1.87 21.69
CA ALA A 28 5.26 2.27 22.37
C ALA A 28 4.30 2.98 21.40
N ARG A 29 4.82 3.82 20.51
CA ARG A 29 4.06 4.46 19.44
C ARG A 29 3.44 3.43 18.50
N ALA A 30 4.22 2.46 18.02
CA ALA A 30 3.73 1.41 17.14
C ALA A 30 2.63 0.57 17.81
N LYS A 31 2.88 0.05 19.02
CA LYS A 31 1.89 -0.75 19.76
C LYS A 31 0.60 0.04 20.06
N ARG A 32 0.71 1.32 20.42
CA ARG A 32 -0.46 2.19 20.64
C ARG A 32 -1.32 2.33 19.38
N TYR A 33 -0.70 2.55 18.22
CA TYR A 33 -1.47 2.66 16.97
C TYR A 33 -2.14 1.34 16.60
N ARG A 34 -1.48 0.20 16.78
CA ARG A 34 -2.10 -1.11 16.54
C ARG A 34 -3.31 -1.35 17.45
N LEU A 35 -3.18 -1.06 18.74
CA LEU A 35 -4.29 -1.18 19.69
C LEU A 35 -5.48 -0.27 19.32
N LEU A 36 -5.20 0.96 18.89
CA LEU A 36 -6.23 1.88 18.40
C LEU A 36 -6.86 1.37 17.10
N ALA A 37 -6.08 0.80 16.18
CA ALA A 37 -6.57 0.24 14.92
C ALA A 37 -7.52 -0.93 15.17
N GLU A 38 -7.13 -1.88 16.02
CA GLU A 38 -7.96 -3.04 16.39
C GLU A 38 -9.26 -2.61 17.08
N ALA A 39 -9.21 -1.65 18.00
CA ALA A 39 -10.40 -1.11 18.64
C ALA A 39 -11.31 -0.39 17.64
N SER A 40 -10.73 0.35 16.69
CA SER A 40 -11.48 1.06 15.63
C SER A 40 -12.17 0.09 14.69
N MET A 41 -11.48 -0.98 14.27
CA MET A 41 -12.04 -2.02 13.40
C MET A 41 -13.18 -2.78 14.07
N ARG A 42 -13.05 -3.14 15.35
CA ARG A 42 -14.14 -3.80 16.10
C ARG A 42 -15.40 -2.94 16.23
N LYS A 43 -15.25 -1.61 16.16
CA LYS A 43 -16.32 -0.62 16.36
C LYS A 43 -16.74 0.09 15.08
N ASP A 44 -16.20 -0.31 13.93
CA ASP A 44 -16.44 0.34 12.63
C ASP A 44 -16.18 1.86 12.66
N ILE A 45 -15.02 2.25 13.22
CA ILE A 45 -14.61 3.66 13.34
C ILE A 45 -13.59 3.98 12.22
N PRO A 46 -13.98 4.73 11.18
CA PRO A 46 -13.08 5.09 10.08
C PRO A 46 -12.18 6.29 10.38
N TYR A 47 -12.48 7.08 11.42
CA TYR A 47 -11.79 8.34 11.72
C TYR A 47 -11.29 8.39 13.16
N LEU A 48 -9.99 8.63 13.31
CA LEU A 48 -9.32 8.80 14.61
C LEU A 48 -8.77 10.21 14.76
N PHE A 49 -9.27 10.95 15.75
CA PHE A 49 -8.80 12.29 16.06
C PHE A 49 -7.68 12.24 17.10
N LEU A 50 -6.55 12.89 16.80
CA LEU A 50 -5.45 13.10 17.75
C LEU A 50 -5.27 14.57 18.06
N ALA A 51 -5.01 14.87 19.32
CA ALA A 51 -4.79 16.22 19.83
C ALA A 51 -3.37 16.77 19.55
N HIS A 52 -2.76 16.40 18.43
CA HIS A 52 -1.47 16.99 18.03
C HIS A 52 -1.66 18.47 17.70
N HIS A 53 -0.74 19.31 18.16
CA HIS A 53 -0.82 20.76 18.05
C HIS A 53 0.45 21.37 17.42
N ALA A 54 0.47 22.68 17.19
CA ALA A 54 1.54 23.37 16.47
C ALA A 54 2.93 23.20 17.12
N ASN A 55 2.99 23.10 18.46
CA ASN A 55 4.25 22.84 19.16
C ASN A 55 4.83 21.44 18.86
N ASP A 56 4.01 20.38 18.84
CA ASP A 56 4.45 19.02 18.46
C ASP A 56 5.00 19.01 17.03
N HIS A 57 4.38 19.81 16.16
CA HIS A 57 4.79 19.95 14.78
C HIS A 57 6.18 20.58 14.67
N ALA A 58 6.40 21.71 15.35
CA ALA A 58 7.69 22.38 15.38
C ALA A 58 8.78 21.47 15.97
N GLU A 59 8.50 20.80 17.10
CA GLU A 59 9.40 19.81 17.70
C GLU A 59 9.78 18.72 16.68
N THR A 60 8.80 18.18 15.94
CA THR A 60 9.03 17.16 14.91
C THR A 60 9.89 17.67 13.76
N VAL A 61 9.69 18.91 13.31
CA VAL A 61 10.49 19.49 12.22
C VAL A 61 11.94 19.70 12.66
N ILE A 62 12.19 20.19 13.87
CA ILE A 62 13.55 20.32 14.43
C ILE A 62 14.23 18.96 14.54
N MET A 63 13.53 17.95 15.06
CA MET A 63 14.07 16.59 15.16
C MET A 63 14.52 16.07 13.78
N ARG A 64 13.69 16.26 12.75
CA ARG A 64 14.01 15.81 11.39
C ARG A 64 15.15 16.59 10.73
N LEU A 65 15.28 17.88 11.04
CA LEU A 65 16.45 18.68 10.65
C LEU A 65 17.74 18.12 11.25
N ALA A 66 17.71 17.71 12.52
CA ALA A 66 18.87 17.14 13.21
C ALA A 66 19.24 15.72 12.70
N ASP A 67 18.25 14.92 12.31
CA ASP A 67 18.45 13.51 11.89
C ASP A 67 19.01 13.34 10.46
N LYS A 68 19.52 14.42 9.82
CA LYS A 68 19.94 14.44 8.40
C LYS A 68 18.85 13.96 7.42
N LEU A 69 17.59 13.88 7.85
CA LEU A 69 16.40 13.67 7.03
C LEU A 69 15.98 14.99 6.36
N GLY A 70 16.97 15.74 5.85
CA GLY A 70 16.83 17.05 5.21
C GLY A 70 16.19 17.01 3.83
N SER A 71 15.61 15.87 3.43
CA SER A 71 14.72 15.83 2.28
C SER A 71 13.53 16.74 2.54
N ILE A 72 13.10 17.47 1.51
CA ILE A 72 11.98 18.40 1.58
C ILE A 72 10.69 17.72 2.10
N THR A 73 10.54 16.41 1.86
CA THR A 73 9.43 15.61 2.38
C THR A 73 9.49 15.43 3.90
N GLY A 74 10.69 15.33 4.49
CA GLY A 74 10.91 15.28 5.93
C GLY A 74 10.51 16.60 6.61
N LEU A 75 10.79 17.73 5.96
CA LEU A 75 10.52 19.07 6.49
C LEU A 75 9.03 19.43 6.54
N LYS A 76 8.17 18.67 5.85
CA LYS A 76 6.70 18.79 5.98
C LYS A 76 6.19 18.53 7.39
N GLY A 77 7.00 17.94 8.28
CA GLY A 77 6.63 17.65 9.67
C GLY A 77 5.46 16.66 9.80
N ILE A 78 4.54 16.95 10.72
CA ILE A 78 3.35 16.13 10.98
C ILE A 78 2.27 16.46 9.95
N ALA A 79 1.85 15.48 9.15
CA ALA A 79 0.72 15.66 8.24
C ALA A 79 -0.59 15.84 9.04
N PRO A 80 -1.48 16.81 8.70
CA PRO A 80 -2.74 17.02 9.43
C PRO A 80 -3.69 15.83 9.31
N VAL A 81 -3.74 15.21 8.13
CA VAL A 81 -4.51 14.00 7.85
C VAL A 81 -3.57 12.95 7.26
N ARG A 82 -3.66 11.71 7.72
CA ARG A 82 -2.92 10.57 7.16
C ARG A 82 -3.58 9.25 7.53
N PRO A 83 -3.29 8.16 6.79
CA PRO A 83 -3.56 6.82 7.27
C PRO A 83 -2.91 6.52 8.63
N ILE A 84 -3.54 5.62 9.39
CA ILE A 84 -2.97 5.11 10.64
C ILE A 84 -1.61 4.43 10.38
N PRO A 85 -0.53 4.83 11.07
CA PRO A 85 0.79 4.21 10.89
C PRO A 85 0.93 2.88 11.64
N HIS A 86 1.92 2.07 11.25
CA HIS A 86 2.33 0.84 11.94
C HIS A 86 1.27 -0.28 11.94
N CYS A 87 0.30 -0.19 11.01
CA CYS A 87 -0.80 -1.13 10.85
C CYS A 87 -0.86 -1.69 9.42
N GLU A 88 0.21 -1.53 8.63
CA GLU A 88 0.26 -1.90 7.21
C GLU A 88 0.07 -3.42 6.95
N ASP A 89 0.13 -4.24 8.00
CA ASP A 89 -0.09 -5.68 8.02
C ASP A 89 -1.41 -6.07 8.70
N ILE A 90 -2.31 -5.10 8.93
CA ILE A 90 -3.67 -5.32 9.42
C ILE A 90 -4.65 -4.92 8.32
N TYR A 91 -5.44 -5.88 7.85
CA TYR A 91 -6.49 -5.65 6.85
C TYR A 91 -7.55 -4.66 7.34
N GLY A 92 -8.00 -3.77 6.46
CA GLY A 92 -9.04 -2.75 6.73
C GLY A 92 -8.51 -1.49 7.38
N THR A 93 -7.19 -1.36 7.53
CA THR A 93 -6.56 -0.17 8.13
C THR A 93 -6.02 0.80 7.09
N ASP A 94 -5.91 0.37 5.82
CA ASP A 94 -5.32 1.16 4.74
C ASP A 94 -6.40 1.85 3.89
N PRO A 95 -6.66 3.16 4.07
CA PRO A 95 -7.73 3.83 3.35
C PRO A 95 -7.44 3.95 1.86
N ARG A 96 -8.50 3.83 1.05
CA ARG A 96 -8.47 4.08 -0.40
C ARG A 96 -7.87 5.45 -0.74
N SER A 97 -8.13 6.52 0.01
CA SER A 97 -7.75 7.87 -0.40
C SER A 97 -6.56 8.43 0.39
N GLN A 98 -5.57 9.03 -0.30
CA GLN A 98 -4.95 10.25 0.24
C GLN A 98 -6.07 11.27 0.46
N PRO A 99 -6.09 12.01 1.58
CA PRO A 99 -7.20 12.89 1.89
C PRO A 99 -7.35 13.95 0.81
N LEU A 100 -8.40 13.83 0.00
CA LEU A 100 -9.05 15.00 -0.57
C LEU A 100 -9.43 15.92 0.60
N PRO A 101 -9.45 17.26 0.40
CA PRO A 101 -9.91 18.18 1.42
C PRO A 101 -11.25 17.67 1.97
N LEU A 102 -11.34 17.62 3.30
CA LEU A 102 -12.51 17.12 4.03
C LEU A 102 -13.78 17.57 3.31
N PRO A 103 -14.71 16.65 2.97
CA PRO A 103 -16.06 17.06 2.59
C PRO A 103 -16.54 17.99 3.67
N GLY A 104 -17.00 19.18 3.27
CA GLY A 104 -17.48 20.19 4.20
C GLY A 104 -18.44 19.55 5.18
N PHE A 105 -18.02 19.43 6.44
CA PHE A 105 -18.91 19.18 7.57
C PHE A 105 -19.86 20.36 7.61
N PHE A 106 -20.94 20.32 6.82
CA PHE A 106 -22.20 21.07 6.84
C PHE A 106 -22.82 20.97 5.43
N LYS A 107 -23.57 19.88 5.16
CA LYS A 107 -24.85 19.85 4.42
C LYS A 107 -25.31 18.40 4.14
N HIS A 108 -26.47 18.05 4.73
CA HIS A 108 -27.47 17.02 4.36
C HIS A 108 -26.99 15.59 4.03
N SER A 109 -27.36 14.56 4.82
CA SER A 109 -28.68 13.90 4.84
C SER A 109 -29.15 13.43 3.46
N LEU A 110 -29.15 12.11 3.27
CA LEU A 110 -30.03 11.23 2.47
C LEU A 110 -29.21 9.93 2.25
N ALA A 111 -29.29 8.94 3.14
CA ALA A 111 -30.24 7.83 3.05
C ALA A 111 -30.32 7.25 1.64
N GLU A 112 -29.70 6.09 1.43
CA GLU A 112 -30.29 5.04 0.59
C GLU A 112 -29.70 3.67 0.91
N LYS A 113 -30.58 2.80 1.41
CA LYS A 113 -30.38 1.36 1.59
C LYS A 113 -30.59 0.70 0.22
N GLY A 114 -29.52 0.18 -0.39
CA GLY A 114 -29.62 -0.66 -1.59
C GLY A 114 -29.89 -2.11 -1.22
N GLN A 115 -31.09 -2.59 -1.53
CA GLN A 115 -31.56 -3.97 -1.35
C GLN A 115 -30.92 -4.92 -2.39
N TYR A 116 -30.40 -6.05 -1.93
CA TYR A 116 -30.02 -7.18 -2.79
C TYR A 116 -31.27 -7.92 -3.26
N THR A 117 -31.45 -8.06 -4.57
CA THR A 117 -32.47 -8.93 -5.15
C THR A 117 -31.84 -10.24 -5.63
N ASN A 118 -32.44 -11.35 -5.21
CA ASN A 118 -32.12 -12.70 -5.64
C ASN A 118 -32.61 -12.94 -7.07
N ALA A 119 -31.75 -13.48 -7.93
CA ALA A 119 -32.18 -14.18 -9.13
C ALA A 119 -31.55 -15.58 -9.13
N LYS A 120 -32.40 -16.59 -8.96
CA LYS A 120 -32.11 -18.00 -9.23
C LYS A 120 -31.90 -18.15 -10.74
N ASN A 121 -30.87 -18.89 -11.15
CA ASN A 121 -30.89 -19.64 -12.40
C ASN A 121 -30.03 -20.90 -12.23
N GLU A 122 -30.68 -22.04 -12.41
CA GLU A 122 -30.09 -23.36 -12.49
C GLU A 122 -29.59 -23.64 -13.93
N VAL A 123 -28.63 -24.58 -14.02
CA VAL A 123 -28.15 -25.34 -15.19
C VAL A 123 -26.94 -24.80 -15.98
N SER A 124 -25.73 -25.24 -15.58
CA SER A 124 -24.86 -26.15 -16.36
C SER A 124 -23.49 -26.24 -15.67
N GLU A 125 -23.29 -27.31 -14.90
CA GLU A 125 -22.04 -27.61 -14.20
C GLU A 125 -20.91 -27.92 -15.18
N TYR A 126 -19.70 -27.53 -14.77
CA TYR A 126 -18.40 -27.93 -15.32
C TYR A 126 -17.86 -27.01 -16.44
N TYR A 127 -16.94 -26.13 -16.05
CA TYR A 127 -16.34 -25.00 -16.81
C TYR A 127 -17.19 -23.75 -16.97
N ASP A 128 -17.61 -23.20 -15.85
CA ASP A 128 -18.23 -21.89 -15.83
C ASP A 128 -17.16 -20.77 -15.92
N ARG A 129 -17.02 -20.16 -17.11
CA ARG A 129 -16.20 -18.94 -17.32
C ARG A 129 -16.58 -17.83 -16.33
N THR A 130 -17.80 -17.89 -15.78
CA THR A 130 -18.32 -16.96 -14.77
C THR A 130 -17.60 -17.07 -13.40
N ARG A 131 -16.97 -18.21 -13.06
CA ARG A 131 -16.12 -18.31 -11.85
C ARG A 131 -14.72 -17.72 -12.03
N ILE A 132 -14.17 -17.74 -13.25
CA ILE A 132 -12.96 -16.98 -13.58
C ILE A 132 -13.26 -15.48 -13.45
N VAL A 133 -14.49 -15.06 -13.79
CA VAL A 133 -14.96 -13.67 -13.62
C VAL A 133 -15.21 -13.32 -12.14
N GLN A 134 -15.68 -14.24 -11.29
CA GLN A 134 -15.80 -13.97 -9.84
C GLN A 134 -14.43 -13.83 -9.13
N ALA A 135 -13.38 -14.52 -9.58
CA ALA A 135 -12.02 -14.23 -9.14
C ALA A 135 -11.49 -12.87 -9.67
N GLN A 136 -12.08 -12.36 -10.76
CA GLN A 136 -11.73 -11.06 -11.38
C GLN A 136 -12.39 -9.85 -10.70
N GLU A 137 -13.42 -10.01 -9.87
CA GLU A 137 -13.85 -8.98 -8.91
C GLU A 137 -12.90 -8.89 -7.70
N SER A 138 -11.59 -9.00 -7.96
CA SER A 138 -10.53 -8.68 -7.00
C SER A 138 -10.55 -7.18 -6.76
N HIS A 139 -11.53 -6.70 -5.98
CA HIS A 139 -11.55 -5.34 -5.48
C HIS A 139 -10.29 -5.14 -4.65
N CYS A 140 -9.67 -3.97 -4.80
CA CYS A 140 -8.63 -3.54 -3.88
C CYS A 140 -9.18 -3.52 -2.44
N GLU A 141 -8.33 -3.36 -1.46
CA GLU A 141 -8.76 -3.04 -0.10
C GLU A 141 -9.49 -1.69 -0.11
N ASP A 142 -10.69 -1.69 0.49
CA ASP A 142 -11.66 -0.61 0.33
C ASP A 142 -11.84 0.25 1.58
N ASP A 143 -11.49 -0.32 2.72
CA ASP A 143 -11.71 0.24 4.05
C ASP A 143 -10.39 0.69 4.66
N GLY A 144 -10.44 1.74 5.49
CA GLY A 144 -9.25 2.18 6.19
C GLY A 144 -9.51 3.20 7.28
N ILE A 145 -8.49 3.38 8.11
CA ILE A 145 -8.56 4.29 9.24
C ILE A 145 -7.75 5.55 8.95
N LEU A 146 -8.44 6.68 8.93
CA LEU A 146 -7.85 8.00 8.76
C LEU A 146 -7.62 8.65 10.12
N LEU A 147 -6.38 9.09 10.32
CA LEU A 147 -5.96 9.85 11.49
C LEU A 147 -6.03 11.36 11.16
N LEU A 148 -6.83 12.10 11.92
CA LEU A 148 -7.01 13.55 11.81
C LEU A 148 -6.41 14.29 13.00
N ARG A 149 -5.93 15.51 12.77
CA ARG A 149 -5.33 16.39 13.79
C ARG A 149 -5.97 17.77 13.74
N PRO A 150 -7.18 17.95 14.31
CA PRO A 150 -7.90 19.23 14.22
C PRO A 150 -7.17 20.36 14.95
N LEU A 151 -6.43 20.05 16.03
CA LEU A 151 -5.72 21.04 16.84
C LEU A 151 -4.35 21.44 16.26
N TYR A 152 -3.99 20.91 15.09
CA TYR A 152 -2.67 21.03 14.48
C TYR A 152 -2.19 22.48 14.30
N GLN A 153 -3.10 23.42 14.03
CA GLN A 153 -2.78 24.83 13.81
C GLN A 153 -2.72 25.67 15.09
N HIS A 154 -3.10 25.11 16.24
CA HIS A 154 -3.18 25.84 17.51
C HIS A 154 -1.93 25.62 18.35
N SER A 155 -1.46 26.66 19.03
CA SER A 155 -0.35 26.54 19.99
C SER A 155 -0.83 25.91 21.29
N LYS A 156 0.10 25.28 22.02
CA LYS A 156 -0.17 24.71 23.34
C LYS A 156 -0.70 25.76 24.32
N ASP A 157 -0.14 26.97 24.30
CA ASP A 157 -0.57 28.06 25.19
C ASP A 157 -2.02 28.47 24.94
N ARG A 158 -2.43 28.53 23.68
CA ARG A 158 -3.83 28.79 23.30
C ARG A 158 -4.76 27.69 23.77
N LEU A 159 -4.34 26.42 23.67
CA LEU A 159 -5.12 25.28 24.15
C LEU A 159 -5.27 25.33 25.69
N ILE A 160 -4.20 25.63 26.42
CA ILE A 160 -4.24 25.77 27.88
C ILE A 160 -5.14 26.93 28.29
N ALA A 161 -5.06 28.09 27.62
CA ALA A 161 -5.94 29.22 27.87
C ALA A 161 -7.42 28.84 27.64
N THR A 162 -7.71 28.13 26.54
CA THR A 162 -9.07 27.65 26.25
C THR A 162 -9.58 26.69 27.33
N CYS A 163 -8.74 25.77 27.82
CA CYS A 163 -9.12 24.87 28.91
C CYS A 163 -9.41 25.64 30.20
N LYS A 164 -8.61 26.66 30.54
CA LYS A 164 -8.83 27.50 31.72
C LYS A 164 -10.14 28.29 31.61
N ASP A 165 -10.37 28.95 30.47
CA ASP A 165 -11.57 29.75 30.23
C ASP A 165 -12.85 28.90 30.27
N ASN A 166 -12.77 27.62 29.87
CA ASN A 166 -13.90 26.69 29.88
C ASN A 166 -13.92 25.78 31.12
N ASN A 167 -13.04 26.00 32.11
CA ASN A 167 -12.90 25.17 33.31
C ASN A 167 -12.76 23.66 33.01
N VAL A 168 -12.02 23.31 31.95
CA VAL A 168 -11.74 21.92 31.57
C VAL A 168 -10.49 21.45 32.32
N PRO A 169 -10.60 20.45 33.21
CA PRO A 169 -9.44 19.90 33.91
C PRO A 169 -8.54 19.13 32.94
N TYR A 170 -7.22 19.23 33.14
CA TYR A 170 -6.22 18.49 32.37
C TYR A 170 -5.11 17.97 33.27
N VAL A 171 -4.47 16.88 32.85
CA VAL A 171 -3.37 16.22 33.56
C VAL A 171 -2.06 16.48 32.82
N VAL A 172 -0.99 16.74 33.56
CA VAL A 172 0.37 16.88 33.02
C VAL A 172 1.18 15.65 33.41
N ASP A 173 1.65 14.91 32.41
CA ASP A 173 2.50 13.73 32.62
C ASP A 173 3.90 14.17 33.13
N PRO A 174 4.37 13.64 34.28
CA PRO A 174 5.69 13.93 34.84
C PRO A 174 6.86 13.64 33.90
N THR A 175 6.74 12.64 33.01
CA THR A 175 7.79 12.27 32.05
C THR A 175 8.04 13.35 30.98
N ASN A 176 7.11 14.30 30.82
CA ASN A 176 7.29 15.44 29.90
C ASN A 176 8.22 16.52 30.45
N VAL A 177 8.60 16.46 31.73
CA VAL A 177 9.41 17.49 32.39
C VAL A 177 10.90 17.24 32.19
N ASP A 178 11.32 15.97 32.08
CA ASP A 178 12.74 15.62 31.93
C ASP A 178 13.21 15.82 30.46
N PRO A 179 14.12 16.77 30.20
CA PRO A 179 14.63 17.05 28.86
C PRO A 179 15.52 15.93 28.31
N THR A 180 16.07 15.07 29.16
CA THR A 180 16.97 13.97 28.76
C THR A 180 16.20 12.70 28.38
N TYR A 181 14.92 12.64 28.73
CA TYR A 181 14.10 11.43 28.59
C TYR A 181 13.77 11.09 27.13
N THR A 182 13.48 12.09 26.29
CA THR A 182 13.25 11.87 24.86
C THR A 182 13.88 12.99 24.03
N ARG A 183 14.21 12.69 22.77
CA ARG A 183 14.63 13.72 21.79
C ARG A 183 13.59 14.82 21.65
N ARG A 184 12.30 14.47 21.71
CA ARG A 184 11.20 15.44 21.65
C ARG A 184 11.23 16.38 22.86
N ASN A 185 11.43 15.86 24.08
CA ASN A 185 11.56 16.68 25.29
C ASN A 185 12.79 17.60 25.20
N ALA A 186 13.92 17.11 24.69
CA ALA A 186 15.10 17.93 24.44
C ALA A 186 14.79 19.08 23.47
N CYS A 187 14.13 18.80 22.33
CA CYS A 187 13.71 19.84 21.38
C CYS A 187 12.73 20.83 22.01
N ARG A 188 11.78 20.36 22.81
CA ARG A 188 10.84 21.23 23.54
C ARG A 188 11.58 22.16 24.48
N HIS A 189 12.48 21.62 25.30
CA HIS A 189 13.31 22.40 26.22
C HIS A 189 14.17 23.43 25.46
N LEU A 190 14.74 23.06 24.31
CA LEU A 190 15.50 23.99 23.48
C LEU A 190 14.66 25.17 22.99
N ILE A 191 13.43 24.91 22.53
CA ILE A 191 12.51 25.95 22.04
C ILE A 191 12.02 26.85 23.18
N THR A 192 11.76 26.30 24.37
CA THR A 192 11.15 27.05 25.48
C THR A 192 12.16 27.80 26.34
N THR A 193 13.37 27.25 26.52
CA THR A 193 14.35 27.78 27.48
C THR A 193 15.30 28.77 26.85
N TYR A 194 15.67 28.58 25.58
CA TYR A 194 16.69 29.40 24.91
C TYR A 194 16.07 30.31 23.85
N ASN A 195 16.64 31.51 23.71
CA ASN A 195 16.33 32.38 22.59
C ASN A 195 17.12 31.92 21.35
N LEU A 196 16.51 31.04 20.56
CA LEU A 196 17.14 30.51 19.35
C LEU A 196 17.31 31.61 18.29
N PRO A 197 18.35 31.52 17.43
CA PRO A 197 18.52 32.43 16.29
C PRO A 197 17.27 32.47 15.41
N ARG A 198 17.02 33.60 14.73
CA ARG A 198 15.81 33.85 13.94
C ARG A 198 15.40 32.68 13.04
N ALA A 199 16.36 31.99 12.41
CA ALA A 199 16.09 30.86 11.52
C ALA A 199 15.49 29.63 12.23
N LEU A 200 15.78 29.44 13.52
CA LEU A 200 15.34 28.32 14.35
C LEU A 200 14.21 28.69 15.32
N GLN A 201 13.65 29.89 15.21
CA GLN A 201 12.48 30.29 15.98
C GLN A 201 11.22 29.56 15.51
N PHE A 202 10.25 29.42 16.41
CA PHE A 202 8.99 28.72 16.19
C PHE A 202 8.29 29.13 14.87
N SER A 203 8.14 30.44 14.62
CA SER A 203 7.51 30.95 13.41
C SER A 203 8.27 30.61 12.12
N SER A 204 9.60 30.67 12.15
CA SER A 204 10.47 30.32 11.02
C SER A 204 10.39 28.83 10.68
N ILE A 205 10.35 27.97 11.70
CA ILE A 205 10.21 26.52 11.52
C ILE A 205 8.85 26.17 10.92
N LEU A 206 7.77 26.78 11.42
CA LEU A 206 6.43 26.58 10.85
C LEU A 206 6.36 27.08 9.39
N ASN A 207 6.98 28.22 9.09
CA ASN A 207 7.03 28.75 7.73
C ASN A 207 7.84 27.84 6.78
N LEU A 208 8.96 27.28 7.25
CA LEU A 208 9.75 26.30 6.49
C LEU A 208 8.90 25.06 6.17
N SER A 209 8.19 24.54 7.16
CA SER A 209 7.31 23.38 6.97
C SER A 209 6.15 23.66 6.01
N LYS A 210 5.58 24.87 6.08
CA LYS A 210 4.57 25.33 5.12
C LYS A 210 5.12 25.35 3.70
N LYS A 211 6.28 26.00 3.48
CA LYS A 211 6.94 26.03 2.16
C LYS A 211 7.25 24.63 1.63
N ALA A 212 7.72 23.73 2.49
CA ALA A 212 7.97 22.34 2.13
C ALA A 212 6.67 21.60 1.72
N THR A 213 5.56 21.89 2.40
CA THR A 213 4.23 21.35 2.06
C THR A 213 3.73 21.91 0.74
N ASP A 214 3.84 23.21 0.50
CA ASP A 214 3.42 23.86 -0.74
C ASP A 214 4.22 23.35 -1.95
N PHE A 215 5.53 23.14 -1.77
CA PHE A 215 6.38 22.50 -2.77
C PHE A 215 5.93 21.06 -3.07
N ASP A 216 5.70 20.24 -2.04
CA ASP A 216 5.25 18.85 -2.20
C ASP A 216 3.87 18.75 -2.87
N GLN A 217 2.95 19.68 -2.58
CA GLN A 217 1.67 19.78 -3.28
C GLN A 217 1.87 20.11 -4.76
N SER A 218 2.78 21.01 -5.07
CA SER A 218 3.09 21.39 -6.46
C SER A 218 3.68 20.21 -7.23
N VAL A 219 4.62 19.47 -6.61
CA VAL A 219 5.17 18.21 -7.14
C VAL A 219 4.07 17.17 -7.36
N SER A 220 3.13 17.04 -6.41
CA SER A 220 2.02 16.08 -6.50
C SER A 220 1.09 16.42 -7.67
N ARG A 221 0.66 17.68 -7.80
CA ARG A 221 -0.18 18.13 -8.94
C ARG A 221 0.48 17.88 -10.29
N LEU A 222 1.78 18.16 -10.41
CA LEU A 222 2.50 17.88 -11.64
C LEU A 222 2.63 16.38 -11.91
N SER A 223 2.84 15.58 -10.86
CA SER A 223 2.86 14.12 -10.99
C SER A 223 1.50 13.57 -11.45
N ASP A 224 0.38 14.13 -10.98
CA ASP A 224 -0.96 13.79 -11.42
C ASP A 224 -1.12 14.06 -12.93
N ARG A 225 -0.75 15.26 -13.40
CA ARG A 225 -0.81 15.62 -14.82
C ARG A 225 0.03 14.68 -15.71
N ILE A 226 1.19 14.25 -15.24
CA ILE A 226 2.05 13.31 -15.98
C ILE A 226 1.41 11.92 -16.04
N LEU A 227 0.87 11.43 -14.92
CA LEU A 227 0.20 10.14 -14.85
C LEU A 227 -1.07 10.08 -15.72
N GLU A 228 -1.80 11.19 -15.88
CA GLU A 228 -2.94 11.30 -16.79
C GLU A 228 -2.56 11.14 -18.27
N ARG A 229 -1.32 11.43 -18.64
CA ARG A 229 -0.79 11.27 -20.00
C ARG A 229 -0.20 9.89 -20.26
N MET A 230 -0.01 9.09 -19.21
CA MET A 230 0.52 7.73 -19.32
C MET A 230 -0.57 6.74 -19.73
N ASP A 231 -0.21 5.74 -20.53
CA ASP A 231 -1.02 4.53 -20.69
C ASP A 231 -0.58 3.54 -19.60
N LEU A 232 -1.48 3.30 -18.65
CA LEU A 232 -1.27 2.43 -17.50
C LEU A 232 -2.20 1.22 -17.63
N ARG A 233 -1.65 0.00 -17.60
CA ARG A 233 -2.46 -1.23 -17.61
C ARG A 233 -2.09 -2.08 -16.40
N PHE A 234 -2.88 -1.96 -15.34
CA PHE A 234 -2.63 -2.68 -14.10
C PHE A 234 -3.19 -4.11 -14.17
N ARG A 235 -2.35 -5.09 -13.82
CA ARG A 235 -2.70 -6.51 -13.78
C ARG A 235 -2.76 -6.98 -12.34
N ILE A 236 -3.95 -6.87 -11.75
CA ILE A 236 -4.23 -7.24 -10.36
C ILE A 236 -3.79 -8.67 -10.02
N PRO A 237 -4.10 -9.72 -10.82
CA PRO A 237 -3.76 -11.12 -10.48
C PRO A 237 -2.29 -11.37 -10.18
N ILE A 238 -1.41 -10.57 -10.75
CA ILE A 238 0.04 -10.74 -10.67
C ILE A 238 0.72 -9.58 -9.95
N GLY A 239 -0.03 -8.52 -9.65
CA GLY A 239 0.46 -7.26 -9.12
C GLY A 239 1.55 -6.68 -10.00
N ALA A 240 1.30 -6.53 -11.30
CA ALA A 240 2.25 -5.94 -12.25
C ALA A 240 1.58 -4.84 -13.05
N LEU A 241 2.39 -3.87 -13.49
CA LEU A 241 1.93 -2.69 -14.21
C LEU A 241 2.66 -2.59 -15.55
N VAL A 242 1.91 -2.52 -16.64
CA VAL A 242 2.44 -2.14 -17.95
C VAL A 242 2.29 -0.63 -18.07
N VAL A 243 3.36 0.06 -18.45
CA VAL A 243 3.42 1.52 -18.53
C VAL A 243 3.97 1.94 -19.89
N ARG A 244 3.31 2.92 -20.52
CA ARG A 244 3.90 3.76 -21.55
C ARG A 244 4.24 5.12 -20.95
N PHE A 245 5.52 5.46 -20.92
CA PHE A 245 5.95 6.79 -20.49
C PHE A 245 5.66 7.81 -21.60
N PRO A 246 5.30 9.06 -21.26
CA PRO A 246 5.08 10.10 -22.25
C PRO A 246 6.42 10.47 -22.93
N PRO A 247 6.37 10.91 -24.19
CA PRO A 247 7.56 11.27 -24.94
C PRO A 247 8.28 12.46 -24.30
N THR A 248 9.61 12.50 -24.43
CA THR A 248 10.46 13.51 -23.78
C THR A 248 10.07 14.95 -24.16
N ARG A 249 9.58 15.15 -25.39
CA ARG A 249 9.09 16.46 -25.85
C ARG A 249 7.89 16.94 -25.05
N GLU A 250 6.89 16.09 -24.82
CA GLU A 250 5.68 16.44 -24.08
C GLU A 250 6.03 16.79 -22.62
N LEU A 251 6.93 16.03 -22.00
CA LEU A 251 7.43 16.34 -20.65
C LEU A 251 8.12 17.70 -20.58
N ASN A 252 8.98 18.02 -21.56
CA ASN A 252 9.67 19.31 -21.60
C ASN A 252 8.67 20.48 -21.76
N GLU A 253 7.64 20.32 -22.58
CA GLU A 253 6.56 21.32 -22.73
C GLU A 253 5.83 21.53 -21.38
N MET A 254 5.56 20.45 -20.64
CA MET A 254 4.94 20.52 -19.30
C MET A 254 5.82 21.21 -18.24
N PHE A 255 7.14 21.05 -18.31
CA PHE A 255 8.09 21.67 -17.37
C PHE A 255 8.45 23.12 -17.74
N THR A 256 8.26 23.50 -19.00
CA THR A 256 8.56 24.86 -19.50
C THR A 256 7.35 25.78 -19.52
N ASP A 257 6.14 25.23 -19.30
CA ASP A 257 4.91 26.00 -19.15
C ASP A 257 5.08 27.14 -18.14
N SER A 258 4.62 28.33 -18.54
CA SER A 258 4.79 29.62 -17.87
C SER A 258 4.35 29.65 -16.40
N THR A 259 3.49 28.71 -16.00
CA THR A 259 2.99 28.55 -14.63
C THR A 259 4.02 27.94 -13.68
N PHE A 260 5.01 27.19 -14.18
CA PHE A 260 6.00 26.46 -13.37
C PHE A 260 7.34 26.32 -14.11
N ARG A 261 8.10 27.41 -14.34
CA ARG A 261 9.53 27.25 -14.69
C ARG A 261 10.25 26.55 -13.54
N LEU A 262 10.44 25.26 -13.67
CA LEU A 262 11.07 24.43 -12.65
C LEU A 262 12.58 24.50 -12.74
N SER A 263 13.24 24.35 -11.59
CA SER A 263 14.65 23.98 -11.60
C SER A 263 14.78 22.50 -11.97
N ARG A 264 15.93 22.10 -12.51
CA ARG A 264 16.23 20.70 -12.82
C ARG A 264 16.00 19.76 -11.63
N ASN A 265 16.29 20.23 -10.40
CA ASN A 265 16.05 19.46 -9.18
C ASN A 265 14.55 19.25 -8.90
N ALA A 266 13.70 20.22 -9.24
CA ALA A 266 12.25 20.09 -9.10
C ALA A 266 11.67 19.15 -10.17
N GLU A 267 12.16 19.18 -11.41
CA GLU A 267 11.81 18.21 -12.45
C GLU A 267 12.11 16.77 -12.01
N ILE A 268 13.34 16.53 -11.51
CA ILE A 268 13.76 15.24 -10.97
C ILE A 268 12.83 14.82 -9.83
N ALA A 269 12.48 15.74 -8.92
CA ALA A 269 11.56 15.43 -7.82
C ALA A 269 10.16 15.01 -8.31
N VAL A 270 9.63 15.64 -9.37
CA VAL A 270 8.36 15.26 -10.01
C VAL A 270 8.45 13.87 -10.63
N LEU A 271 9.46 13.61 -11.46
CA LEU A 271 9.63 12.30 -12.10
C LEU A 271 9.88 11.18 -11.08
N THR A 272 10.61 11.49 -10.01
CA THR A 272 10.83 10.57 -8.87
C THR A 272 9.52 10.28 -8.15
N ARG A 273 8.64 11.29 -7.95
CA ARG A 273 7.30 11.07 -7.37
C ARG A 273 6.43 10.18 -8.24
N VAL A 274 6.44 10.39 -9.57
CA VAL A 274 5.73 9.51 -10.51
C VAL A 274 6.25 8.07 -10.38
N LEU A 275 7.57 7.88 -10.36
CA LEU A 275 8.17 6.56 -10.22
C LEU A 275 7.82 5.88 -8.89
N HIS A 276 7.84 6.60 -7.76
CA HIS A 276 7.37 6.07 -6.47
C HIS A 276 5.94 5.56 -6.55
N ARG A 277 5.05 6.36 -7.13
CA ARG A 277 3.62 6.03 -7.28
C ARG A 277 3.39 4.80 -8.14
N LEU A 278 4.10 4.66 -9.26
CA LEU A 278 4.05 3.46 -10.10
C LEU A 278 4.56 2.20 -9.37
N ILE A 279 5.61 2.33 -8.57
CA ILE A 279 6.17 1.23 -7.78
C ILE A 279 5.23 0.83 -6.64
N GLU A 280 4.60 1.80 -5.96
CA GLU A 280 3.63 1.56 -4.87
C GLU A 280 2.43 0.72 -5.35
N VAL A 281 2.04 0.82 -6.62
CA VAL A 281 0.97 -0.03 -7.20
C VAL A 281 1.37 -1.50 -7.27
N VAL A 282 2.63 -1.77 -7.60
CA VAL A 282 3.18 -3.13 -7.72
C VAL A 282 3.58 -3.70 -6.35
N GLN A 283 3.95 -2.81 -5.44
CA GLN A 283 4.37 -3.11 -4.08
C GLN A 283 3.71 -2.11 -3.12
N PRO A 284 2.47 -2.38 -2.66
CA PRO A 284 1.70 -1.51 -1.77
C PRO A 284 2.23 -1.60 -0.32
N LEU A 285 3.52 -1.30 -0.18
CA LEU A 285 4.23 -1.13 1.07
C LEU A 285 4.46 0.36 1.24
N ARG A 286 3.86 0.94 2.28
CA ARG A 286 4.03 2.35 2.66
C ARG A 286 5.41 2.70 3.22
N ALA A 287 6.36 1.76 3.17
CA ALA A 287 7.73 2.06 3.55
C ALA A 287 8.29 3.03 2.52
N ASN A 288 8.76 4.20 2.97
CA ASN A 288 9.60 5.06 2.15
C ASN A 288 10.83 4.25 1.76
N PHE A 289 10.84 3.69 0.55
CA PHE A 289 12.06 3.20 -0.06
C PHE A 289 12.68 4.39 -0.78
N ASP A 290 13.99 4.55 -0.68
CA ASP A 290 14.67 5.56 -1.48
C ASP A 290 14.87 5.02 -2.90
N ILE A 291 14.60 5.86 -3.90
CA ILE A 291 14.97 5.55 -5.28
C ILE A 291 16.49 5.78 -5.41
N PRO A 292 17.30 4.74 -5.67
CA PRO A 292 18.74 4.90 -5.82
C PRO A 292 19.04 5.73 -7.07
N ASP A 293 19.89 6.75 -6.95
CA ASP A 293 20.29 7.63 -8.05
C ASP A 293 19.10 8.10 -8.93
N PRO A 294 18.21 8.94 -8.39
CA PRO A 294 17.01 9.38 -9.09
C PRO A 294 17.33 10.13 -10.40
N VAL A 295 18.52 10.74 -10.52
CA VAL A 295 18.93 11.49 -11.71
C VAL A 295 19.11 10.55 -12.90
N SER A 296 19.91 9.50 -12.73
CA SER A 296 20.18 8.53 -13.79
C SER A 296 18.93 7.73 -14.15
N LEU A 297 18.12 7.35 -13.15
CA LEU A 297 16.90 6.57 -13.38
C LEU A 297 15.81 7.36 -14.10
N THR A 298 15.58 8.61 -13.71
CA THR A 298 14.60 9.46 -14.40
C THR A 298 15.07 9.80 -15.81
N SER A 299 16.38 10.01 -16.00
CA SER A 299 16.94 10.15 -17.35
C SER A 299 16.74 8.88 -18.18
N PHE A 300 17.00 7.69 -17.64
CA PHE A 300 16.84 6.44 -18.37
C PHE A 300 15.38 6.16 -18.79
N LEU A 301 14.41 6.38 -17.89
CA LEU A 301 13.01 6.04 -18.14
C LEU A 301 12.26 7.09 -18.97
N PHE A 302 12.64 8.37 -18.86
CA PHE A 302 11.87 9.49 -19.44
C PHE A 302 12.62 10.24 -20.56
N ASN A 303 13.90 9.92 -20.84
CA ASN A 303 14.67 10.55 -21.92
C ASN A 303 14.98 9.56 -23.05
N GLU A 304 14.30 9.73 -24.19
CA GLU A 304 14.47 8.90 -25.40
C GLU A 304 15.90 8.92 -25.96
N LYS A 305 16.64 10.03 -25.80
CA LYS A 305 18.02 10.16 -26.32
C LYS A 305 19.07 9.48 -25.44
N ALA A 306 18.75 9.20 -24.18
CA ALA A 306 19.68 8.52 -23.26
C ALA A 306 19.88 7.03 -23.61
N SER A 307 18.97 6.45 -24.40
CA SER A 307 19.10 5.08 -24.91
C SER A 307 20.21 4.90 -25.96
N GLU A 308 20.64 5.98 -26.64
CA GLU A 308 21.55 5.89 -27.79
C GLU A 308 22.96 6.44 -27.55
N THR A 309 23.17 7.32 -26.56
CA THR A 309 24.50 7.95 -26.33
C THR A 309 25.11 7.66 -24.95
N SER A 310 25.85 6.54 -24.91
CA SER A 310 27.21 6.42 -24.32
C SER A 310 27.45 6.26 -22.80
N TYR A 311 28.32 5.26 -22.53
CA TYR A 311 29.34 5.10 -21.47
C TYR A 311 29.07 4.28 -20.19
N ASN A 312 29.61 3.06 -20.21
CA ASN A 312 30.68 2.58 -19.31
C ASN A 312 30.74 3.19 -17.90
N LYS A 313 29.86 2.69 -17.03
CA LYS A 313 30.13 2.17 -15.67
C LYS A 313 28.78 1.65 -15.16
N ASN A 314 28.68 0.33 -15.00
CA ASN A 314 27.48 -0.46 -14.67
C ASN A 314 26.53 0.17 -13.63
N PRO A 315 25.18 -0.01 -13.77
CA PRO A 315 24.55 -1.34 -13.73
C PRO A 315 23.40 -1.58 -14.74
N CYS A 316 23.52 -1.15 -16.00
CA CYS A 316 22.52 -1.41 -17.05
C CYS A 316 23.10 -2.20 -18.23
N ALA A 317 23.37 -3.50 -18.05
CA ALA A 317 23.83 -4.36 -19.14
C ALA A 317 22.67 -5.05 -19.92
N PHE A 318 21.41 -4.90 -19.49
CA PHE A 318 20.24 -5.61 -20.07
C PHE A 318 18.94 -4.81 -20.10
N GLY A 319 18.99 -3.46 -20.03
CA GLY A 319 17.77 -2.62 -20.12
C GLY A 319 16.79 -2.75 -18.94
N ALA A 320 17.03 -3.60 -17.95
CA ALA A 320 16.19 -3.76 -16.76
C ALA A 320 16.79 -3.02 -15.55
N VAL A 321 15.96 -2.23 -14.88
CA VAL A 321 16.27 -1.45 -13.67
C VAL A 321 15.58 -2.08 -12.48
N SER A 322 16.29 -2.11 -11.35
CA SER A 322 15.90 -2.89 -10.20
C SER A 322 15.91 -2.02 -8.94
N ILE A 323 14.73 -1.70 -8.40
CA ILE A 323 14.52 -0.81 -7.25
C ILE A 323 13.88 -1.63 -6.11
N GLY A 324 14.62 -1.88 -5.04
CA GLY A 324 14.14 -2.72 -3.93
C GLY A 324 13.75 -4.14 -4.40
N LEU A 325 12.48 -4.52 -4.24
CA LEU A 325 11.93 -5.79 -4.73
C LEU A 325 11.21 -5.65 -6.08
N VAL A 326 11.25 -4.47 -6.70
CA VAL A 326 10.62 -4.20 -8.00
C VAL A 326 11.67 -4.22 -9.11
N ASN A 327 11.24 -4.70 -10.28
CA ASN A 327 11.99 -4.73 -11.51
C ASN A 327 11.19 -4.02 -12.60
N ILE A 328 11.86 -3.14 -13.33
CA ILE A 328 11.33 -2.35 -14.44
C ILE A 328 12.12 -2.76 -15.66
N ARG A 329 11.46 -3.24 -16.71
CA ARG A 329 12.13 -3.65 -17.96
C ARG A 329 11.32 -3.21 -19.17
N PRO A 330 11.95 -2.91 -20.30
CA PRO A 330 11.23 -2.77 -21.56
C PRO A 330 10.59 -4.12 -21.95
N LEU A 331 9.44 -4.06 -22.62
CA LEU A 331 8.80 -5.19 -23.27
C LEU A 331 9.37 -5.36 -24.68
N GLU A 332 9.73 -6.60 -25.03
CA GLU A 332 10.34 -6.92 -26.32
C GLU A 332 9.54 -8.00 -27.07
N GLY A 333 9.63 -7.98 -28.40
CA GLY A 333 9.16 -9.07 -29.27
C GLY A 333 7.66 -9.37 -29.17
N ARG A 334 7.31 -10.65 -28.94
CA ARG A 334 5.91 -11.12 -28.89
C ARG A 334 5.14 -10.56 -27.69
N GLU A 335 5.80 -10.26 -26.57
CA GLU A 335 5.15 -9.64 -25.41
C GLU A 335 4.72 -8.21 -25.75
N ALA A 336 5.60 -7.41 -26.36
CA ALA A 336 5.26 -6.06 -26.81
C ALA A 336 4.07 -6.06 -27.77
N LYS A 337 4.02 -6.98 -28.74
CA LYS A 337 2.91 -7.10 -29.70
C LYS A 337 1.55 -7.41 -29.07
N LYS A 338 1.50 -8.06 -27.90
CA LYS A 338 0.25 -8.31 -27.17
C LYS A 338 -0.33 -7.02 -26.59
N PHE A 339 0.51 -6.04 -26.32
CA PHE A 339 0.15 -4.81 -25.62
C PHE A 339 0.26 -3.55 -26.49
N SER A 340 0.89 -3.63 -27.66
CA SER A 340 1.08 -2.52 -28.57
C SER A 340 -0.14 -2.32 -29.47
N ASP A 341 -0.65 -1.10 -29.56
CA ASP A 341 -1.71 -0.71 -30.50
C ASP A 341 -1.15 -0.37 -31.91
N GLY A 342 -0.04 -0.99 -32.30
CA GLY A 342 0.66 -0.72 -33.58
C GLY A 342 1.64 0.46 -33.57
N THR A 343 1.83 1.13 -32.44
CA THR A 343 2.79 2.23 -32.27
C THR A 343 4.22 1.72 -32.00
N SER A 344 5.24 2.36 -32.58
CA SER A 344 6.68 2.01 -32.39
C SER A 344 7.26 2.42 -31.02
N GLU A 345 6.44 2.84 -30.06
CA GLU A 345 6.89 3.34 -28.76
C GLU A 345 7.13 2.20 -27.75
N THR A 346 8.17 2.35 -26.92
CA THR A 346 8.60 1.33 -25.95
C THR A 346 7.66 1.25 -24.76
N LEU A 347 7.06 0.07 -24.55
CA LEU A 347 6.31 -0.25 -23.34
C LEU A 347 7.24 -0.81 -22.26
N TYR A 348 6.99 -0.44 -21.00
CA TYR A 348 7.71 -0.94 -19.84
C TYR A 348 6.84 -1.84 -18.99
N PHE A 349 7.43 -2.91 -18.46
CA PHE A 349 6.83 -3.84 -17.53
C PHE A 349 7.44 -3.67 -16.14
N ILE A 350 6.63 -3.19 -15.21
CA ILE A 350 6.96 -3.01 -13.81
C ILE A 350 6.36 -4.19 -13.06
N CYS A 351 7.22 -5.00 -12.45
CA CYS A 351 6.78 -6.20 -11.77
C CYS A 351 7.66 -6.49 -10.55
N ARG A 352 7.15 -7.33 -9.67
CA ARG A 352 7.93 -7.78 -8.53
C ARG A 352 9.02 -8.75 -8.98
N ARG A 353 10.19 -8.70 -8.32
CA ARG A 353 11.22 -9.73 -8.45
C ARG A 353 10.69 -11.08 -7.92
N PRO A 354 11.21 -12.21 -8.45
CA PRO A 354 10.96 -13.52 -7.88
C PRO A 354 11.25 -13.54 -6.37
N LEU A 355 10.41 -14.26 -5.63
CA LEU A 355 10.48 -14.41 -4.18
C LEU A 355 11.84 -14.97 -3.74
N ASN A 356 12.52 -14.30 -2.81
CA ASN A 356 13.61 -14.90 -2.02
C ASN A 356 13.02 -15.83 -0.93
N ARG A 357 13.81 -16.79 -0.40
CA ARG A 357 13.36 -17.77 0.60
C ARG A 357 12.55 -17.18 1.78
N ALA A 358 12.91 -15.98 2.26
CA ALA A 358 12.24 -15.30 3.38
C ALA A 358 10.82 -14.77 3.09
N HIS A 359 10.49 -14.46 1.83
CA HIS A 359 9.17 -13.90 1.47
C HIS A 359 8.18 -14.97 0.99
N GLY A 360 8.66 -16.18 0.69
CA GLY A 360 7.86 -17.33 0.28
C GLY A 360 7.57 -18.29 1.43
N GLU A 361 7.79 -17.87 2.68
CA GLU A 361 7.59 -18.68 3.87
C GLU A 361 6.13 -19.12 3.99
N ARG A 362 5.95 -20.39 4.35
CA ARG A 362 4.65 -21.01 4.56
C ARG A 362 3.95 -20.30 5.71
N LYS A 363 2.75 -19.76 5.45
CA LYS A 363 1.87 -19.18 6.48
C LYS A 363 0.67 -20.10 6.65
N ASN A 364 0.34 -20.46 7.88
CA ASN A 364 -0.84 -21.27 8.16
C ASN A 364 -2.07 -20.37 8.33
N PHE A 365 -3.23 -20.84 7.88
CA PHE A 365 -4.48 -20.15 8.14
C PHE A 365 -4.94 -20.47 9.57
N GLU A 366 -5.16 -19.43 10.38
CA GLU A 366 -5.78 -19.57 11.70
C GLU A 366 -7.30 -19.73 11.52
N ILE A 367 -7.78 -20.97 11.59
CA ILE A 367 -9.21 -21.31 11.51
C ILE A 367 -9.73 -21.53 12.93
N VAL A 368 -10.83 -20.87 13.28
CA VAL A 368 -11.53 -21.07 14.56
C VAL A 368 -12.80 -21.88 14.28
N ASN A 369 -12.78 -23.17 14.65
CA ASN A 369 -13.96 -24.03 14.55
C ASN A 369 -14.94 -23.68 15.68
N LEU A 370 -16.19 -23.32 15.33
CA LEU A 370 -17.27 -23.15 16.30
C LEU A 370 -17.81 -24.51 16.76
N LYS A 371 -18.37 -24.57 17.97
CA LYS A 371 -18.75 -25.81 18.66
C LYS A 371 -19.89 -26.59 18.00
N ASP A 372 -20.66 -25.97 17.11
CA ASP A 372 -21.85 -26.56 16.48
C ASP A 372 -21.59 -26.97 15.02
N GLY A 373 -20.76 -28.00 14.84
CA GLY A 373 -20.63 -28.73 13.57
C GLY A 373 -19.90 -27.99 12.42
N PRO A 374 -19.61 -28.72 11.32
CA PRO A 374 -18.72 -28.26 10.23
C PRO A 374 -19.32 -27.23 9.27
N HIS A 375 -20.58 -26.85 9.43
CA HIS A 375 -21.28 -25.95 8.51
C HIS A 375 -21.32 -24.49 8.99
N ASP A 376 -20.88 -24.19 10.21
CA ASP A 376 -20.91 -22.84 10.81
C ASP A 376 -19.50 -22.39 11.22
N SER A 377 -18.52 -22.49 10.31
CA SER A 377 -17.15 -21.99 10.55
C SER A 377 -17.07 -20.49 10.29
N LYS A 378 -16.53 -19.71 11.23
CA LYS A 378 -16.17 -18.31 10.96
C LYS A 378 -15.03 -18.23 9.93
N PRO A 379 -15.02 -17.19 9.06
CA PRO A 379 -13.90 -16.96 8.17
C PRO A 379 -12.57 -16.88 8.92
N SER A 380 -11.48 -17.34 8.30
CA SER A 380 -10.14 -17.20 8.86
C SER A 380 -9.76 -15.72 8.98
N LYS A 381 -8.75 -15.44 9.81
CA LYS A 381 -8.09 -14.13 9.76
C LYS A 381 -7.50 -13.88 8.36
N TRP A 382 -7.44 -12.61 7.98
CA TRP A 382 -6.75 -12.18 6.76
C TRP A 382 -5.26 -12.43 6.88
N VAL A 383 -4.68 -13.06 5.85
CA VAL A 383 -3.24 -13.28 5.72
C VAL A 383 -2.72 -12.37 4.61
N LEU A 384 -1.75 -11.51 4.92
CA LEU A 384 -1.03 -10.72 3.92
C LEU A 384 0.01 -11.59 3.23
N TRP A 385 -0.28 -12.03 2.01
CA TRP A 385 0.68 -12.69 1.15
C TRP A 385 1.55 -11.66 0.46
N ASP A 386 2.86 -11.77 0.71
CA ASP A 386 3.88 -11.07 -0.07
C ASP A 386 3.80 -9.53 -0.07
N GLY A 387 3.06 -8.97 0.89
CA GLY A 387 2.77 -7.53 0.96
C GLY A 387 1.78 -7.02 -0.09
N ARG A 388 1.16 -7.90 -0.89
CA ARG A 388 0.32 -7.51 -2.05
C ARG A 388 -1.10 -8.04 -1.99
N PHE A 389 -1.29 -9.27 -1.50
CA PHE A 389 -2.58 -9.95 -1.56
C PHE A 389 -3.07 -10.30 -0.17
N TRP A 390 -4.24 -9.81 0.19
CA TRP A 390 -5.00 -10.25 1.34
C TRP A 390 -5.75 -11.52 0.98
N ILE A 391 -5.54 -12.60 1.72
CA ILE A 391 -6.19 -13.89 1.46
C ILE A 391 -6.78 -14.42 2.77
N ARG A 392 -8.03 -14.88 2.74
CA ARG A 392 -8.68 -15.60 3.84
C ARG A 392 -9.51 -16.77 3.33
N LEU A 393 -9.76 -17.74 4.18
CA LEU A 393 -10.67 -18.86 3.91
C LEU A 393 -12.05 -18.53 4.48
N LEU A 394 -13.11 -18.79 3.71
CA LEU A 394 -14.50 -18.48 4.07
C LEU A 394 -15.16 -19.66 4.79
N LYS A 395 -14.93 -20.88 4.31
CA LYS A 395 -15.40 -22.12 4.92
C LYS A 395 -14.23 -23.09 5.01
N ALA A 396 -13.93 -23.53 6.23
CA ALA A 396 -12.94 -24.57 6.43
C ALA A 396 -13.63 -25.92 6.30
N THR A 397 -13.28 -26.69 5.26
CA THR A 397 -13.70 -28.08 5.19
C THR A 397 -13.07 -28.90 6.32
N GLN A 398 -13.75 -29.97 6.73
CA GLN A 398 -13.37 -30.76 7.90
C GLN A 398 -11.94 -31.31 7.77
N HIS A 399 -11.11 -31.05 8.78
CA HIS A 399 -9.83 -31.73 9.07
C HIS A 399 -8.57 -31.37 8.28
N SER A 400 -8.46 -30.23 7.58
CA SER A 400 -7.18 -29.88 6.93
C SER A 400 -6.49 -28.66 7.53
N ASN A 401 -5.21 -28.82 7.92
CA ASN A 401 -4.31 -27.71 8.20
C ASN A 401 -3.95 -27.00 6.89
N TRP A 402 -4.79 -26.03 6.48
CA TRP A 402 -4.57 -25.22 5.30
C TRP A 402 -3.41 -24.24 5.52
N ALA A 403 -2.55 -24.13 4.50
CA ALA A 403 -1.48 -23.15 4.49
C ALA A 403 -1.38 -22.46 3.13
N ILE A 404 -0.67 -21.34 3.10
CA ILE A 404 -0.32 -20.62 1.89
C ILE A 404 1.20 -20.57 1.76
N ARG A 405 1.72 -20.91 0.58
CA ARG A 405 3.14 -20.81 0.24
C ARG A 405 3.32 -20.40 -1.22
N ALA A 406 4.56 -20.10 -1.60
CA ALA A 406 4.88 -19.80 -2.99
C ALA A 406 4.69 -21.04 -3.87
N LEU A 407 4.17 -20.84 -5.09
CA LEU A 407 4.15 -21.88 -6.12
C LEU A 407 5.58 -22.32 -6.46
N GLN A 408 5.82 -23.61 -6.61
CA GLN A 408 7.13 -24.17 -6.93
C GLN A 408 7.13 -24.90 -8.29
N ALA A 409 8.32 -25.15 -8.84
CA ALA A 409 8.47 -25.85 -10.12
C ALA A 409 7.84 -27.26 -10.15
N PRO A 410 7.94 -28.10 -9.09
CA PRO A 410 7.28 -29.41 -9.05
C PRO A 410 5.76 -29.31 -9.09
N ASP A 411 5.19 -28.28 -8.46
CA ASP A 411 3.73 -28.06 -8.43
C ASP A 411 3.17 -27.86 -9.83
N VAL A 412 3.83 -27.06 -10.66
CA VAL A 412 3.38 -26.77 -12.04
C VAL A 412 3.24 -28.05 -12.84
N SER A 413 4.24 -28.93 -12.76
CA SER A 413 4.22 -30.22 -13.47
C SER A 413 3.12 -31.14 -12.92
N SER A 414 2.95 -31.17 -11.59
CA SER A 414 1.93 -31.98 -10.92
C SER A 414 0.52 -31.53 -11.30
N ILE A 415 0.26 -30.22 -11.27
CA ILE A 415 -1.03 -29.61 -11.62
C ILE A 415 -1.37 -29.87 -13.08
N ARG A 416 -0.44 -29.63 -14.00
CA ARG A 416 -0.61 -29.90 -15.43
C ARG A 416 -1.01 -31.35 -15.69
N ASN A 417 -0.32 -32.30 -15.04
CA ASN A 417 -0.62 -33.72 -15.20
C ASN A 417 -2.01 -34.08 -14.64
N ARG A 418 -2.42 -33.46 -13.52
CA ARG A 418 -3.77 -33.65 -12.96
C ARG A 418 -4.86 -33.13 -13.90
N PHE A 419 -4.71 -31.95 -14.49
CA PHE A 419 -5.66 -31.45 -15.47
C PHE A 419 -5.75 -32.37 -16.71
N ARG A 420 -4.61 -32.89 -17.20
CA ARG A 420 -4.62 -33.87 -18.29
C ARG A 420 -5.36 -35.16 -17.94
N ALA A 421 -5.23 -35.64 -16.70
CA ALA A 421 -5.84 -36.88 -16.24
C ALA A 421 -7.37 -36.77 -16.07
N VAL A 422 -7.88 -35.61 -15.64
CA VAL A 422 -9.32 -35.42 -15.42
C VAL A 422 -10.09 -35.24 -16.72
N HIS A 423 -9.51 -34.56 -17.72
CA HIS A 423 -10.25 -34.20 -18.93
C HIS A 423 -10.19 -35.22 -20.06
N ASN A 424 -9.44 -36.32 -19.96
CA ASN A 424 -9.17 -37.25 -21.09
C ASN A 424 -8.73 -36.54 -22.40
N HIS A 425 -8.36 -35.26 -22.30
CA HIS A 425 -8.05 -34.34 -23.39
C HIS A 425 -6.80 -33.57 -22.97
N LYS A 426 -5.77 -33.60 -23.83
CA LYS A 426 -4.49 -32.88 -23.64
C LYS A 426 -4.71 -31.38 -23.34
N ASN A 427 -5.82 -30.84 -23.84
CA ASN A 427 -6.21 -29.42 -23.80
C ASN A 427 -6.19 -28.81 -22.38
N GLY A 428 -6.70 -29.48 -21.34
CA GLY A 428 -6.80 -28.87 -20.00
C GLY A 428 -5.44 -28.57 -19.36
N GLY A 429 -4.43 -29.41 -19.60
CA GLY A 429 -3.06 -29.13 -19.14
C GLY A 429 -2.40 -28.01 -19.94
N ASP A 430 -2.67 -27.96 -21.24
CA ASP A 430 -2.10 -26.97 -22.15
C ASP A 430 -2.75 -25.58 -21.91
N GLU A 431 -4.04 -25.54 -21.58
CA GLU A 431 -4.77 -24.34 -21.13
C GLU A 431 -4.19 -23.75 -19.83
N PHE A 432 -3.86 -24.60 -18.85
CA PHE A 432 -3.20 -24.16 -17.63
C PHE A 432 -1.80 -23.58 -17.92
N GLU A 433 -1.03 -24.22 -18.80
CA GLU A 433 0.27 -23.67 -19.22
C GLU A 433 0.12 -22.34 -19.94
N GLN A 434 -0.86 -22.22 -20.83
CA GLN A 434 -1.17 -20.99 -21.54
C GLN A 434 -1.56 -19.87 -20.57
N LEU A 435 -2.37 -20.17 -19.56
CA LEU A 435 -2.74 -19.23 -18.49
C LEU A 435 -1.49 -18.72 -17.75
N LEU A 436 -0.53 -19.61 -17.43
CA LEU A 436 0.73 -19.20 -16.81
C LEU A 436 1.62 -18.37 -17.74
N VAL A 437 1.66 -18.68 -19.04
CA VAL A 437 2.43 -17.90 -20.02
C VAL A 437 1.84 -16.49 -20.17
N ASP A 438 0.51 -16.37 -20.19
CA ASP A 438 -0.18 -15.10 -20.38
C ASP A 438 -0.18 -14.22 -19.13
N ASN A 439 -0.14 -14.81 -17.94
CA ASN A 439 -0.17 -14.07 -16.68
C ASN A 439 1.20 -13.94 -16.01
N CYS A 440 2.00 -15.00 -15.96
CA CYS A 440 3.25 -15.02 -15.19
C CYS A 440 4.39 -15.76 -15.91
N PRO A 441 4.96 -15.20 -16.99
CA PRO A 441 6.01 -15.86 -17.73
C PRO A 441 7.29 -16.06 -16.88
N GLY A 442 8.08 -17.06 -17.28
CA GLY A 442 9.38 -17.35 -16.66
C GLY A 442 9.32 -17.57 -15.14
N LYS A 443 10.24 -16.92 -14.41
CA LYS A 443 10.38 -17.05 -12.95
C LYS A 443 9.31 -16.29 -12.14
N LEU A 444 8.49 -15.46 -12.79
CA LEU A 444 7.46 -14.67 -12.10
C LEU A 444 6.33 -15.55 -11.54
N ARG A 445 6.07 -16.72 -12.16
CA ARG A 445 5.06 -17.68 -11.67
C ARG A 445 5.32 -18.17 -10.25
N TYR A 446 6.58 -18.12 -9.80
CA TYR A 446 6.95 -18.50 -8.44
C TYR A 446 6.75 -17.37 -7.41
N THR A 447 6.13 -16.25 -7.82
CA THR A 447 5.60 -15.23 -6.90
C THR A 447 4.12 -15.46 -6.57
N LEU A 448 3.46 -16.38 -7.28
CA LEU A 448 2.06 -16.69 -7.09
C LEU A 448 1.85 -17.40 -5.74
N PRO A 449 0.86 -16.97 -4.95
CA PRO A 449 0.41 -17.75 -3.80
C PRO A 449 -0.20 -19.07 -4.26
N ALA A 450 0.02 -20.12 -3.47
CA ALA A 450 -0.61 -21.41 -3.61
C ALA A 450 -1.16 -21.84 -2.24
N ILE A 451 -2.46 -22.13 -2.17
CA ILE A 451 -3.08 -22.73 -0.99
C ILE A 451 -2.84 -24.23 -1.05
N VAL A 452 -2.27 -24.76 0.01
CA VAL A 452 -1.86 -26.16 0.16
C VAL A 452 -2.60 -26.83 1.30
N ASP A 453 -2.81 -28.13 1.14
CA ASP A 453 -3.34 -28.99 2.20
C ASP A 453 -2.25 -29.41 3.21
N GLU A 454 -2.63 -30.26 4.15
CA GLU A 454 -1.74 -30.82 5.17
C GLU A 454 -0.58 -31.65 4.63
N LEU A 455 -0.71 -32.17 3.40
CA LEU A 455 0.31 -32.95 2.68
C LEU A 455 1.17 -32.07 1.76
N ASP A 456 1.07 -30.75 1.89
CA ASP A 456 1.75 -29.74 1.09
C ASP A 456 1.41 -29.78 -0.42
N ARG A 457 0.23 -30.34 -0.77
CA ARG A 457 -0.24 -30.42 -2.15
C ARG A 457 -1.01 -29.17 -2.49
N VAL A 458 -0.65 -28.51 -3.61
CA VAL A 458 -1.38 -27.34 -4.11
C VAL A 458 -2.79 -27.72 -4.52
N ARG A 459 -3.77 -27.07 -3.87
CA ARG A 459 -5.20 -27.19 -4.16
C ARG A 459 -5.76 -25.98 -4.90
N ILE A 460 -5.26 -24.78 -4.60
CA ILE A 460 -5.76 -23.53 -5.20
C ILE A 460 -4.61 -22.59 -5.52
N ILE A 461 -4.66 -21.92 -6.67
CA ILE A 461 -3.85 -20.74 -7.00
C ILE A 461 -4.80 -19.54 -6.99
N PRO A 462 -4.97 -18.87 -5.82
CA PRO A 462 -6.11 -17.99 -5.58
C PRO A 462 -6.11 -16.76 -6.49
N THR A 463 -4.93 -16.23 -6.83
CA THR A 463 -4.79 -15.06 -7.72
C THR A 463 -5.17 -15.34 -9.17
N LEU A 464 -5.08 -16.59 -9.62
CA LEU A 464 -5.45 -16.98 -10.98
C LEU A 464 -6.85 -17.64 -11.05
N GLY A 465 -7.55 -17.76 -9.91
CA GLY A 465 -8.83 -18.46 -9.85
C GLY A 465 -8.75 -19.96 -10.15
N VAL A 466 -7.55 -20.56 -10.07
CA VAL A 466 -7.36 -21.97 -10.46
C VAL A 466 -7.58 -22.86 -9.24
N THR A 467 -8.58 -23.75 -9.34
CA THR A 467 -8.77 -24.86 -8.39
C THR A 467 -8.29 -26.14 -9.04
N VAL A 468 -7.40 -26.85 -8.35
CA VAL A 468 -6.77 -28.07 -8.85
C VAL A 468 -7.73 -29.25 -8.62
N PRO A 469 -8.06 -30.05 -9.65
CA PRO A 469 -8.97 -31.18 -9.51
C PRO A 469 -8.47 -32.24 -8.51
N THR A 470 -9.38 -32.76 -7.68
CA THR A 470 -9.09 -33.66 -6.56
C THR A 470 -9.91 -34.95 -6.60
N GLY A 471 -10.04 -35.60 -7.76
CA GLY A 471 -10.84 -36.83 -7.86
C GLY A 471 -12.31 -36.63 -7.41
N PRO A 472 -13.02 -37.69 -6.97
CA PRO A 472 -14.46 -37.62 -6.69
C PRO A 472 -14.83 -36.83 -5.42
N THR A 473 -13.89 -36.54 -4.52
CA THR A 473 -14.11 -35.73 -3.31
C THR A 473 -13.59 -34.31 -3.56
N GLN A 474 -14.49 -33.36 -3.81
CA GLN A 474 -14.18 -31.95 -4.03
C GLN A 474 -14.01 -31.24 -2.68
N ASP A 475 -12.86 -31.46 -2.05
CA ASP A 475 -12.54 -30.95 -0.71
C ASP A 475 -11.62 -29.72 -0.77
N SER A 476 -12.01 -28.71 -1.55
CA SER A 476 -11.28 -27.44 -1.68
C SER A 476 -12.02 -26.34 -0.89
N PRO A 477 -11.32 -25.54 -0.08
CA PRO A 477 -11.95 -24.51 0.74
C PRO A 477 -12.37 -23.32 -0.13
N ASP A 478 -13.50 -22.71 0.23
CA ASP A 478 -13.88 -21.41 -0.29
C ASP A 478 -12.90 -20.35 0.23
N TYR A 479 -12.49 -19.41 -0.61
CA TYR A 479 -11.54 -18.37 -0.26
C TYR A 479 -11.98 -17.00 -0.77
N GLU A 480 -11.45 -15.96 -0.15
CA GLU A 480 -11.54 -14.58 -0.61
C GLU A 480 -10.14 -14.02 -0.79
N ILE A 481 -9.94 -13.28 -1.89
CA ILE A 481 -8.69 -12.59 -2.19
C ILE A 481 -8.96 -11.12 -2.53
N ARG A 482 -8.12 -10.24 -2.00
CA ARG A 482 -8.14 -8.81 -2.32
C ARG A 482 -6.73 -8.30 -2.54
N TYR A 483 -6.56 -7.36 -3.47
CA TYR A 483 -5.29 -6.66 -3.62
C TYR A 483 -5.17 -5.58 -2.54
N LYS A 484 -4.02 -5.49 -1.87
CA LYS A 484 -3.81 -4.49 -0.82
C LYS A 484 -3.95 -3.06 -1.38
N ALA A 485 -4.43 -2.13 -0.56
CA ALA A 485 -4.80 -0.77 -0.98
C ALA A 485 -3.80 -0.12 -1.96
N VAL A 486 -4.31 0.35 -3.09
CA VAL A 486 -3.58 1.06 -4.16
C VAL A 486 -4.12 2.47 -4.30
N ASP A 487 -3.27 3.40 -4.72
CA ASP A 487 -3.68 4.77 -5.07
C ASP A 487 -4.83 4.76 -6.11
N PRO A 488 -6.05 5.23 -5.75
CA PRO A 488 -7.20 5.25 -6.64
C PRO A 488 -6.99 6.14 -7.85
N PHE A 489 -6.13 7.16 -7.75
CA PHE A 489 -5.78 7.99 -8.89
C PHE A 489 -5.13 7.14 -9.99
N ILE A 490 -4.19 6.27 -9.61
CA ILE A 490 -3.50 5.39 -10.55
C ILE A 490 -4.44 4.30 -11.07
N LEU A 491 -5.31 3.76 -10.22
CA LEU A 491 -6.36 2.81 -10.66
C LEU A 491 -7.29 3.45 -11.69
N ARG A 492 -7.70 4.72 -11.50
CA ARG A 492 -8.48 5.47 -12.49
C ARG A 492 -7.72 5.66 -13.80
N CYS A 493 -6.47 6.12 -13.74
CA CYS A 493 -5.62 6.23 -14.92
C CYS A 493 -5.41 4.88 -15.62
N ALA A 494 -5.44 3.78 -14.86
CA ALA A 494 -5.30 2.42 -15.38
C ALA A 494 -6.63 1.79 -15.85
N GLY A 495 -7.73 2.54 -15.90
CA GLY A 495 -9.05 2.05 -16.34
C GLY A 495 -9.76 1.13 -15.34
N HIS A 496 -9.31 1.07 -14.08
CA HIS A 496 -9.85 0.23 -13.00
C HIS A 496 -10.65 1.04 -11.95
N GLY A 497 -10.96 2.30 -12.23
CA GLY A 497 -11.85 3.10 -11.38
C GLY A 497 -13.31 2.93 -11.80
N ASN A 498 -14.21 2.71 -10.84
CA ASN A 498 -15.63 2.94 -11.09
C ASN A 498 -15.78 4.32 -11.73
N THR A 499 -16.42 4.37 -12.89
CA THR A 499 -17.07 5.58 -13.40
C THR A 499 -18.08 5.99 -12.34
N VAL A 500 -17.65 6.79 -11.37
CA VAL A 500 -18.59 7.61 -10.60
C VAL A 500 -19.09 8.61 -11.63
N SER A 501 -20.24 8.30 -12.22
CA SER A 501 -21.05 9.27 -12.95
C SER A 501 -21.14 10.55 -12.12
N GLU A 502 -20.84 11.67 -12.78
CA GLU A 502 -20.85 13.04 -12.25
C GLU A 502 -22.07 13.38 -11.40
#